data_AF-A0A833HJ79-F1
#
_entry.id   AF-A0A833HJ79-F1
#
_cell.length_a   1.000
_cell.length_b   1.000
_cell.length_c   1.000
_cell.angle_alpha   90.00
_cell.angle_beta   90.00
_cell.angle_gamma   90.00
#
_symmetry.space_group_name_H-M   'P 1'
#
loop_
_entity.id
_entity.type
_entity.pdbx_description
1 polymer ?
#
loop_
_entity_poly.entity_id
_entity_poly.type
_entity_poly.pdbx_seq_one_letter_code
_entity_poly.pdbx_strand_id
1 'polypeptide(L)'
;MDILRNTNFDFMKYRKFWLALSFVVMAAGIVAVFFLGRLNMGLDFAGGTQLTLKFAQAPDVQELRGLVENAGFREAQIQRFGAAEDHEVMIRTPLVEGSEEGSAAPVLATLAGRYSGALAAGTDLNRVGAATIAGLLAAADPD
;
A
#
# COMPACT_ATOMS: atom_id res chain seq x y z
N MET A 1 19.13 19.21 -47.75
CA MET A 1 19.64 17.83 -47.66
C MET A 1 18.47 16.91 -47.86
N ASP A 2 18.33 16.35 -49.07
CA ASP A 2 17.17 15.57 -49.51
C ASP A 2 17.33 14.09 -49.17
N ILE A 3 17.44 13.74 -47.89
CA ILE A 3 17.69 12.36 -47.44
C ILE A 3 16.44 11.44 -47.48
N LEU A 4 15.26 12.00 -47.80
CA LEU A 4 13.98 11.27 -47.81
C LEU A 4 13.32 11.17 -49.20
N ARG A 5 13.97 11.65 -50.27
CA ARG A 5 13.47 11.46 -51.64
C ARG A 5 13.83 10.04 -52.10
N ASN A 6 12.82 9.16 -52.20
CA ASN A 6 12.91 7.75 -52.63
C ASN A 6 13.48 6.74 -51.63
N THR A 7 12.96 6.73 -50.40
CA THR A 7 13.25 5.66 -49.45
C THR A 7 12.29 4.48 -49.63
N ASN A 8 12.76 3.38 -50.23
CA ASN A 8 12.03 2.10 -50.34
C ASN A 8 12.66 1.07 -49.40
N PHE A 9 12.25 1.06 -48.14
CA PHE A 9 12.66 0.04 -47.17
C PHE A 9 11.64 -1.09 -47.15
N ASP A 10 12.10 -2.31 -47.44
CA ASP A 10 11.29 -3.52 -47.31
C ASP A 10 11.25 -3.98 -45.84
N PHE A 11 10.38 -3.35 -45.06
CA PHE A 11 10.10 -3.72 -43.67
C PHE A 11 9.49 -5.12 -43.54
N MET A 12 8.94 -5.68 -44.63
CA MET A 12 8.21 -6.94 -44.63
C MET A 12 9.13 -8.14 -44.84
N LYS A 13 10.33 -7.92 -45.39
CA LYS A 13 11.39 -8.94 -45.57
C LYS A 13 11.67 -9.74 -44.30
N TYR A 14 11.67 -9.10 -43.14
CA TYR A 14 12.04 -9.72 -41.85
C TYR A 14 10.87 -9.92 -40.90
N ARG A 15 9.62 -9.82 -41.38
CA ARG A 15 8.43 -9.90 -40.50
C ARG A 15 8.41 -11.15 -39.63
N LYS A 16 8.82 -12.30 -40.17
CA LYS A 16 8.82 -13.58 -39.45
C LYS A 16 9.87 -13.62 -38.34
N PHE A 17 11.02 -12.99 -38.56
CA PHE A 17 12.08 -12.88 -37.56
C PHE A 17 11.62 -12.01 -36.38
N TRP A 18 11.06 -10.83 -36.67
CA TRP A 18 10.54 -9.94 -35.62
C TRP A 18 9.36 -10.54 -34.87
N LEU A 19 8.45 -11.23 -35.57
CA LEU A 19 7.36 -11.97 -34.93
C LEU A 19 7.87 -13.07 -34.00
N ALA A 20 8.87 -13.85 -34.44
CA ALA A 20 9.47 -14.88 -33.60
C ALA A 20 10.17 -14.28 -32.37
N LEU A 21 10.91 -13.19 -32.54
CA LEU A 21 11.56 -12.48 -31.45
C LEU A 21 10.55 -11.95 -30.43
N SER A 22 9.46 -11.31 -30.89
CA SER A 22 8.37 -10.88 -30.01
C SER A 22 7.78 -12.03 -29.20
N PHE A 23 7.59 -13.19 -29.84
CA PHE A 23 7.06 -14.37 -29.17
C PHE A 23 8.02 -14.92 -28.10
N VAL A 24 9.32 -14.93 -28.39
CA VAL A 24 10.36 -15.32 -27.44
C VAL A 24 10.38 -14.38 -26.24
N VAL A 25 10.34 -13.06 -26.47
CA VAL A 25 10.32 -12.06 -25.39
C VAL A 25 9.06 -12.21 -24.53
N MET A 26 7.91 -12.43 -25.16
CA MET A 26 6.65 -12.66 -24.45
C MET A 26 6.71 -13.94 -23.59
N ALA A 27 7.20 -15.04 -24.15
CA ALA A 27 7.37 -16.30 -23.42
C ALA A 27 8.36 -16.15 -22.25
N ALA A 28 9.47 -15.44 -22.46
CA ALA A 28 10.43 -15.13 -21.40
C ALA A 28 9.80 -14.30 -20.29
N GLY A 29 8.95 -13.32 -20.62
CA GLY A 29 8.18 -12.54 -19.64
C GLY A 29 7.23 -13.41 -18.80
N ILE A 30 6.51 -14.33 -19.44
CA ILE A 30 5.64 -15.30 -18.74
C ILE A 30 6.47 -16.17 -17.79
N VAL A 31 7.56 -16.77 -18.27
CA VAL A 31 8.44 -17.60 -17.45
C VAL A 31 9.02 -16.79 -16.28
N ALA A 32 9.42 -15.54 -16.51
CA ALA A 32 9.95 -14.67 -15.46
C ALA A 32 8.91 -14.43 -14.35
N VAL A 33 7.64 -14.17 -14.70
CA VAL A 33 6.57 -13.95 -13.73
C VAL A 33 6.28 -15.20 -12.89
N PHE A 34 6.23 -16.38 -13.50
CA PHE A 34 5.85 -17.61 -12.78
C PHE A 34 7.00 -18.28 -12.03
N PHE A 35 8.25 -18.15 -12.51
CA PHE A 35 9.39 -18.91 -11.99
C PHE A 35 10.49 -18.07 -11.34
N LEU A 36 10.64 -16.79 -11.70
CA LEU A 36 11.74 -15.94 -11.20
C LEU A 36 11.26 -14.82 -10.27
N GLY A 37 10.02 -14.34 -10.42
CA GLY A 37 9.49 -13.21 -9.68
C GLY A 37 8.59 -13.62 -8.53
N ARG A 38 8.78 -13.00 -7.36
CA ARG A 38 7.68 -12.77 -6.43
C ARG A 38 6.91 -11.58 -6.99
N LEU A 39 5.66 -11.77 -7.39
CA LEU A 39 4.77 -10.64 -7.69
C LEU A 39 4.65 -9.83 -6.40
N ASN A 40 4.97 -8.53 -6.45
CA ASN A 40 4.67 -7.62 -5.34
C ASN A 40 3.15 -7.45 -5.27
N MET A 41 2.48 -8.43 -4.67
CA MET A 41 1.04 -8.45 -4.53
C MET A 41 0.63 -7.29 -3.63
N GLY A 42 -0.17 -6.38 -4.18
CA GLY A 42 -0.77 -5.31 -3.39
C GLY A 42 -1.75 -5.87 -2.35
N LEU A 43 -2.21 -5.00 -1.46
CA LEU A 43 -3.13 -5.34 -0.37
C LEU A 43 -4.42 -6.03 -0.86
N ASP A 44 -4.90 -5.63 -2.04
CA ASP A 44 -6.12 -6.18 -2.65
C ASP A 44 -5.97 -7.65 -3.10
N PHE A 45 -4.74 -8.14 -3.26
CA PHE A 45 -4.44 -9.52 -3.70
C PHE A 45 -3.82 -10.38 -2.60
N ALA A 46 -2.97 -9.79 -1.75
CA ALA A 46 -2.34 -10.49 -0.63
C ALA A 46 -3.21 -10.49 0.64
N GLY A 47 -4.20 -9.61 0.71
CA GLY A 47 -4.89 -9.30 1.96
C GLY A 47 -3.99 -8.54 2.94
N GLY A 48 -4.62 -7.94 3.94
CA GLY A 48 -3.92 -7.22 5.00
C GLY A 48 -4.76 -6.06 5.54
N THR A 49 -4.11 -5.10 6.19
CA THR A 49 -4.81 -3.95 6.78
C THR A 49 -4.22 -2.64 6.29
N GLN A 50 -5.10 -1.71 5.91
CA GLN A 50 -4.78 -0.31 5.70
C GLN A 50 -5.32 0.49 6.88
N LEU A 51 -4.45 1.24 7.55
CA LEU A 51 -4.81 2.19 8.60
C LEU A 51 -4.40 3.59 8.17
N THR A 52 -5.29 4.56 8.37
CA THR A 52 -4.97 5.97 8.23
C THR A 52 -4.96 6.57 9.62
N LEU A 53 -3.83 7.16 10.02
CA LEU A 53 -3.64 7.73 11.35
C LEU A 53 -3.36 9.22 11.21
N LYS A 54 -4.04 10.02 12.03
CA LYS A 54 -3.84 11.46 12.13
C LYS A 54 -2.96 11.76 13.34
N PHE A 55 -1.90 12.53 13.15
CA PHE A 55 -0.97 12.91 14.21
C PHE A 55 -1.14 14.37 14.61
N ALA A 56 -0.90 14.69 15.88
CA ALA A 56 -0.95 16.08 16.35
C ALA A 56 0.16 16.96 15.75
N GLN A 57 1.31 16.37 15.39
CA GLN A 57 2.44 17.02 14.75
C GLN A 57 2.92 16.18 13.57
N ALA A 58 3.50 16.82 12.55
CA ALA A 58 4.05 16.15 11.38
C ALA A 58 5.07 15.07 11.79
N PRO A 59 4.74 13.77 11.65
CA PRO A 59 5.62 12.72 12.12
C PRO A 59 6.72 12.44 11.08
N ASP A 60 7.86 11.96 11.55
CA ASP A 60 8.92 11.46 10.68
C ASP A 60 8.54 10.05 10.19
N VAL A 61 8.38 9.91 8.87
CA VAL A 61 7.98 8.66 8.22
C VAL A 61 9.07 7.59 8.39
N GLN A 62 10.34 7.99 8.49
CA GLN A 62 11.47 7.10 8.61
C GLN A 62 11.55 6.51 10.02
N GLU A 63 11.30 7.33 11.05
CA GLU A 63 11.19 6.86 12.43
C GLU A 63 10.01 5.89 12.60
N LEU A 64 8.84 6.26 12.06
CA LEU A 64 7.65 5.41 12.03
C LEU A 64 7.91 4.06 11.36
N ARG A 65 8.62 4.07 10.23
CA ARG A 65 9.02 2.85 9.53
C ARG A 65 9.89 1.96 10.41
N GLY A 66 10.92 2.53 11.04
CA GLY A 66 11.78 1.78 11.95
C GLY A 66 11.01 1.15 13.11
N LEU A 67 10.03 1.85 13.70
CA LEU A 67 9.20 1.32 14.79
C LEU A 67 8.31 0.14 14.33
N VAL A 68 7.66 0.28 13.18
CA VAL A 68 6.76 -0.74 12.62
C VAL A 68 7.55 -1.97 12.16
N GLU A 69 8.74 -1.78 11.58
CA GLU A 69 9.64 -2.87 11.19
C GLU A 69 10.15 -3.65 12.43
N ASN A 70 10.52 -2.94 13.50
CA ASN A 70 10.94 -3.56 14.77
C ASN A 70 9.82 -4.35 15.45
N ALA A 71 8.55 -3.96 15.23
CA ALA A 71 7.39 -4.68 15.72
C ALA A 71 7.05 -5.95 14.91
N GLY A 72 7.85 -6.30 13.89
CA GLY A 72 7.70 -7.51 13.09
C GLY A 72 7.05 -7.28 11.73
N PHE A 73 6.65 -6.05 11.39
CA PHE A 73 5.98 -5.73 10.13
C PHE A 73 6.96 -5.15 9.10
N ARG A 74 7.94 -5.96 8.69
CA ARG A 74 9.02 -5.55 7.78
C ARG A 74 8.56 -5.12 6.38
N GLU A 75 7.41 -5.61 5.95
CA GLU A 75 6.85 -5.32 4.63
C GLU A 75 5.81 -4.18 4.66
N ALA A 76 5.68 -3.47 5.80
CA ALA A 76 4.74 -2.37 5.93
C ALA A 76 5.12 -1.17 5.03
N GLN A 77 4.14 -0.70 4.26
CA GLN A 77 4.24 0.50 3.44
C GLN A 77 3.67 1.68 4.21
N ILE A 78 4.52 2.65 4.54
CA ILE A 78 4.13 3.89 5.23
C ILE A 78 4.27 5.05 4.26
N GLN A 79 3.20 5.81 4.10
CA GLN A 79 3.12 6.95 3.19
C GLN A 79 2.32 8.08 3.84
N ARG A 80 2.70 9.35 3.55
CA ARG A 80 1.86 10.49 3.94
C ARG A 80 0.56 10.45 3.16
N PHE A 81 -0.53 10.85 3.82
CA PHE A 81 -1.87 10.88 3.26
C PHE A 81 -2.47 12.27 3.48
N GLY A 82 -3.28 12.75 2.54
CA GLY A 82 -3.91 14.08 2.66
C GLY A 82 -2.95 15.26 2.50
N ALA A 83 -3.39 16.43 2.97
CA ALA A 83 -2.60 17.66 2.96
C ALA A 83 -1.49 17.61 4.03
N ALA A 84 -0.37 18.31 3.80
CA ALA A 84 0.75 18.30 4.75
C ALA A 84 0.37 18.85 6.14
N GLU A 85 -0.65 19.70 6.20
CA GLU A 85 -1.18 20.34 7.41
C GLU A 85 -2.02 19.37 8.27
N ASP A 86 -2.60 18.34 7.66
CA ASP A 86 -3.43 17.36 8.35
C ASP A 86 -2.60 16.33 9.13
N HIS A 87 -1.29 16.25 8.86
CA HIS A 87 -0.36 15.32 9.48
C HIS A 87 -0.86 13.86 9.46
N GLU A 88 -1.52 13.48 8.36
CA GLU A 88 -2.06 12.14 8.18
C GLU A 88 -1.03 11.20 7.54
N VAL A 89 -0.97 9.98 8.05
CA VAL A 89 -0.09 8.92 7.57
C VAL A 89 -0.91 7.66 7.36
N MET A 90 -0.78 7.09 6.18
CA MET A 90 -1.36 5.81 5.83
C MET A 90 -0.30 4.71 5.99
N ILE A 91 -0.63 3.71 6.80
CA ILE A 91 0.16 2.51 7.06
C ILE A 91 -0.58 1.34 6.44
N ARG A 92 0.08 0.67 5.51
CA ARG A 92 -0.42 -0.56 4.88
C ARG A 92 0.46 -1.71 5.32
N THR A 93 -0.16 -2.72 5.89
CA THR A 93 0.54 -3.88 6.42
C THR A 93 -0.01 -5.12 5.74
N PRO A 94 0.84 -5.99 5.16
CA PRO A 94 0.38 -7.26 4.62
C PRO A 94 -0.15 -8.14 5.75
N LEU A 95 -1.05 -9.07 5.41
CA LEU A 95 -1.57 -10.05 6.34
C LEU A 95 -0.41 -10.89 6.91
N VAL A 96 -0.23 -10.85 8.23
CA VAL A 96 0.69 -11.76 8.92
C VAL A 96 -0.03 -13.10 9.13
N GLU A 97 0.51 -14.17 8.55
CA GLU A 97 -0.02 -15.53 8.72
C GLU A 97 -0.11 -15.87 10.22
N GLY A 98 -1.32 -16.14 10.72
CA GLY A 98 -1.59 -16.49 12.11
C GLY A 98 -2.33 -15.42 12.95
N SER A 99 -2.62 -14.24 12.40
CA SER A 99 -3.50 -13.25 13.05
C SER A 99 -4.90 -13.25 12.43
N GLU A 100 -5.88 -13.90 13.06
CA GLU A 100 -7.29 -13.92 12.60
C GLU A 100 -7.96 -12.54 12.66
N GLU A 101 -7.43 -11.61 13.48
CA GLU A 101 -7.97 -10.26 13.68
C GLU A 101 -7.27 -9.17 12.85
N GLY A 102 -6.37 -9.56 11.93
CA GLY A 102 -5.61 -8.62 11.10
C GLY A 102 -4.53 -7.86 11.89
N SER A 103 -3.57 -7.27 11.16
CA SER A 103 -2.38 -6.64 11.74
C SER A 103 -2.64 -5.25 12.35
N ALA A 104 -3.90 -4.81 12.42
CA ALA A 104 -4.31 -3.49 12.87
C ALA A 104 -4.07 -3.24 14.35
N ALA A 105 -4.46 -4.19 15.20
CA ALA A 105 -4.34 -4.10 16.65
C ALA A 105 -2.89 -4.05 17.16
N PRO A 106 -1.98 -4.92 16.72
CA PRO A 106 -0.58 -4.88 17.17
C PRO A 106 0.14 -3.61 16.71
N VAL A 107 -0.08 -3.15 15.47
CA VAL A 107 0.53 -1.90 14.97
C VAL A 107 0.11 -0.71 15.83
N LEU A 108 -1.17 -0.61 16.19
CA LEU A 108 -1.64 0.46 17.07
C LEU A 108 -1.14 0.30 18.49
N ALA A 109 -0.99 -0.90 19.04
CA ALA A 109 -0.42 -1.10 20.37
C ALA A 109 1.02 -0.58 20.43
N THR A 110 1.83 -0.85 19.40
CA THR A 110 3.19 -0.33 19.29
C THR A 110 3.19 1.21 19.18
N LEU A 111 2.30 1.77 18.36
CA LEU A 111 2.24 3.22 18.15
C LEU A 111 1.66 3.95 19.37
N ALA A 112 0.64 3.39 20.04
CA ALA A 112 0.05 3.94 21.25
C ALA A 112 1.03 3.98 22.41
N GLY A 113 1.94 3.01 22.53
CA GLY A 113 3.00 3.04 23.55
C GLY A 113 3.98 4.22 23.40
N ARG A 114 4.15 4.75 22.18
CA ARG A 114 5.09 5.85 21.87
C ARG A 114 4.40 7.20 21.67
N TYR A 115 3.18 7.19 21.15
CA TYR A 115 2.39 8.36 20.73
C TYR A 115 1.05 8.49 21.49
N SER A 116 0.95 7.96 22.73
CA SER A 116 -0.27 7.93 23.57
C SER A 116 -1.01 9.27 23.72
N GLY A 117 -0.32 10.40 23.57
CA GLY A 117 -0.94 11.74 23.57
C GLY A 117 -1.44 12.24 22.20
N ALA A 118 -1.01 11.64 21.09
CA ALA A 118 -1.28 12.12 19.73
C ALA A 118 -2.31 11.27 18.95
N LEU A 119 -2.46 9.99 19.31
CA LEU A 119 -3.46 9.08 18.69
C LEU A 119 -4.88 9.26 19.25
N ALA A 120 -5.06 10.08 20.28
CA ALA A 120 -6.28 10.16 21.08
C ALA A 120 -7.30 11.23 20.62
N ALA A 121 -7.12 11.86 19.45
CA ALA A 121 -7.92 13.04 19.09
C ALA A 121 -9.13 12.78 18.17
N GLY A 122 -9.46 11.52 17.83
CA GLY A 122 -10.65 11.24 17.04
C GLY A 122 -11.10 9.78 17.12
N THR A 123 -12.40 9.58 17.33
CA THR A 123 -13.03 8.26 17.19
C THR A 123 -12.92 7.83 15.72
N ASP A 124 -12.02 6.91 15.42
CA ASP A 124 -11.88 6.35 14.06
C ASP A 124 -13.12 5.49 13.74
N LEU A 125 -13.99 6.05 12.89
CA LEU A 125 -15.25 5.44 12.44
C LEU A 125 -15.04 4.09 11.75
N ASN A 126 -13.84 3.82 11.23
CA ASN A 126 -13.51 2.55 10.59
C ASN A 126 -13.26 1.42 11.60
N ARG A 127 -13.27 1.71 12.90
CA ARG A 127 -12.91 0.77 13.96
C ARG A 127 -13.98 0.60 15.05
N VAL A 128 -14.93 1.53 15.15
CA VAL A 128 -16.03 1.44 16.10
C VAL A 128 -17.17 0.60 15.52
N GLY A 129 -17.57 -0.44 16.26
CA GLY A 129 -18.74 -1.24 15.92
C GLY A 129 -20.03 -0.43 16.05
N ALA A 130 -21.09 -0.90 15.39
CA ALA A 130 -22.40 -0.23 15.36
C ALA A 130 -22.93 0.11 16.78
N ALA A 131 -22.63 -0.71 17.79
CA ALA A 131 -23.03 -0.48 19.18
C ALA A 131 -22.33 0.73 19.83
N THR A 132 -21.04 0.93 19.57
CA THR A 132 -20.28 2.08 20.06
C THR A 132 -20.71 3.36 19.36
N ILE A 133 -20.98 3.26 18.06
CA ILE A 133 -21.55 4.37 17.28
C ILE A 133 -22.93 4.73 17.83
N ALA A 134 -23.81 3.76 18.06
CA ALA A 134 -25.14 4.00 18.65
C ALA A 134 -25.06 4.68 20.02
N GLY A 135 -24.12 4.27 20.89
CA GLY A 135 -23.89 4.93 22.19
C GLY A 135 -23.38 6.36 22.07
N LEU A 136 -22.51 6.66 21.08
CA LEU A 136 -22.03 8.02 20.82
C LEU A 136 -23.14 8.92 20.25
N LEU A 137 -24.00 8.38 19.37
CA LEU A 137 -25.17 9.12 18.87
C LEU A 137 -26.17 9.40 20.00
N ALA A 138 -26.47 8.42 20.85
CA ALA A 138 -27.38 8.60 21.98
C ALA A 138 -26.84 9.58 23.05
N ALA A 139 -25.51 9.67 23.21
CA ALA A 139 -24.89 10.65 24.10
C ALA A 139 -24.84 12.06 23.50
N ALA A 140 -24.82 12.17 22.16
CA ALA A 140 -24.81 13.45 21.45
C ALA A 140 -26.21 14.04 21.24
N ASP A 141 -27.25 13.21 21.20
CA ASP A 141 -28.65 13.60 21.07
C ASP A 141 -29.53 12.89 22.11
N PRO A 142 -29.58 13.40 23.36
CA PRO A 142 -30.37 12.83 24.44
C PRO A 142 -31.80 13.39 24.40
N ASP A 143 -32.70 12.70 23.70
CA ASP A 143 -34.15 12.84 23.88
C ASP A 143 -34.66 11.98 25.06
#